data_AF-K0BWB3-F1
#
_entry.id   AF-K0BWB3-F1
#
_cell.length_a   1.000
_cell.length_b   1.000
_cell.length_c   1.000
_cell.angle_alpha   90.00
_cell.angle_beta   90.00
_cell.angle_gamma   90.00
#
_symmetry.space_group_name_H-M   'P 1'
#
loop_
_entity.id
_entity.type
_entity.pdbx_description
1 polymer ?
#
loop_
_entity_poly.entity_id
_entity_poly.type
_entity_poly.pdbx_seq_one_letter_code
_entity_poly.pdbx_strand_id
1 'polypeptide(L)'
;AQLRELYVTKAKEVELHNKKSIIIYVPMPKLRAFQKIQIRLVRELEKKFSGKHVVFIGDRKILPKPSHKTRVANKQKRPRSRTLTSVYDAILEDLVFPAEIVGK
;
A
#
# COMPACT_ATOMS: atom_id res chain seq x y z
N ALA A 1 -16.48 9.68 14.03
CA ALA A 1 -16.02 8.48 14.77
C ALA A 1 -15.22 7.47 13.94
N GLN A 2 -15.22 7.52 12.60
CA GLN A 2 -14.60 6.48 11.74
C GLN A 2 -13.06 6.41 11.79
N LEU A 3 -12.37 7.47 12.24
CA LEU A 3 -10.90 7.54 12.22
C LEU A 3 -10.22 7.00 13.49
N ARG A 4 -10.95 6.79 14.58
CA ARG A 4 -10.35 6.52 15.90
C ARG A 4 -9.61 5.18 15.98
N GLU A 5 -10.04 4.21 15.20
CA GLU A 5 -9.44 2.86 15.15
C GLU A 5 -8.47 2.66 13.97
N LEU A 6 -8.33 3.69 13.11
CA LEU A 6 -7.48 3.63 11.95
C LEU A 6 -6.11 4.19 12.32
N TYR A 7 -5.06 3.41 12.04
CA TYR A 7 -3.68 3.81 12.24
C TYR A 7 -2.85 3.51 10.99
N VAL A 8 -1.74 4.22 10.86
CA VAL A 8 -0.77 4.05 9.78
C VAL A 8 0.42 3.26 10.31
N THR A 9 1.06 2.44 9.47
CA THR A 9 2.29 1.74 9.86
C THR A 9 3.52 2.59 9.61
N LYS A 10 3.62 3.18 8.42
CA LYS A 10 4.79 3.92 7.95
C LYS A 10 4.37 5.04 7.00
N ALA A 11 5.21 6.05 6.84
CA ALA A 11 5.06 7.04 5.79
C ALA A 11 6.42 7.25 5.11
N LYS A 12 6.42 7.46 3.80
CA LYS A 12 7.61 7.73 3.00
C LYS A 12 7.34 8.88 2.05
N GLU A 13 8.23 9.86 2.04
CA GLU A 13 8.22 10.90 1.01
C GLU A 13 9.11 10.45 -0.16
N VAL A 14 8.63 10.63 -1.38
CA VAL A 14 9.31 10.28 -2.63
C VAL A 14 9.29 11.49 -3.55
N GLU A 15 10.44 11.80 -4.14
CA GLU A 15 10.56 12.86 -5.13
C GLU A 15 10.35 12.27 -6.54
N LEU A 16 9.39 12.81 -7.27
CA LEU A 16 9.01 12.40 -8.63
C LEU A 16 9.03 13.64 -9.52
N HIS A 17 9.94 13.70 -10.49
CA HIS A 17 9.96 14.74 -11.53
C HIS A 17 9.78 16.17 -10.96
N ASN A 18 10.58 16.53 -9.95
CA ASN A 18 10.55 17.80 -9.21
C ASN A 18 9.31 18.07 -8.34
N LYS A 19 8.45 17.07 -8.11
CA LYS A 19 7.33 17.14 -7.15
C LYS A 19 7.50 16.08 -6.07
N LYS A 20 7.31 16.48 -4.81
CA LYS A 20 7.32 15.55 -3.67
C LYS A 20 5.94 14.92 -3.50
N SER A 21 5.91 13.60 -3.36
CA SER A 21 4.71 12.80 -3.12
C SER A 21 4.87 12.01 -1.82
N ILE A 22 3.78 11.86 -1.08
CA ILE A 22 3.75 11.18 0.21
C ILE A 22 3.04 9.85 0.05
N ILE A 23 3.74 8.77 0.38
CA ILE A 23 3.20 7.42 0.44
C ILE A 23 2.93 7.07 1.89
N ILE A 24 1.69 6.74 2.20
CA ILE A 24 1.28 6.32 3.54
C ILE A 24 0.97 4.83 3.51
N TYR A 25 1.70 4.06 4.33
CA TYR A 25 1.48 2.63 4.50
C TYR A 25 0.43 2.36 5.57
N VAL A 26 -0.54 1.55 5.21
CA VAL A 26 -1.69 1.18 6.05
C VAL A 26 -1.63 -0.32 6.33
N PRO A 27 -1.95 -0.79 7.56
CA PRO A 27 -2.08 -2.21 7.82
C PRO A 27 -3.09 -2.86 6.87
N MET A 28 -2.69 -3.96 6.20
CA MET A 28 -3.54 -4.64 5.20
C MET A 28 -4.99 -4.92 5.66
N PRO A 29 -5.27 -5.34 6.91
CA PRO A 29 -6.64 -5.56 7.37
C PRO A 29 -7.52 -4.29 7.40
N LYS A 30 -6.90 -3.11 7.54
CA LYS A 30 -7.58 -1.82 7.66
C LYS A 30 -7.69 -1.07 6.33
N LEU A 31 -7.04 -1.56 5.27
CA LEU A 31 -7.00 -0.90 3.96
C LEU A 31 -8.40 -0.65 3.37
N ARG A 32 -9.31 -1.62 3.45
CA ARG A 32 -10.70 -1.44 2.98
C ARG A 32 -11.45 -0.35 3.75
N ALA A 33 -11.16 -0.17 5.03
CA ALA A 33 -11.76 0.89 5.83
C ALA A 33 -11.20 2.26 5.43
N PHE A 34 -9.90 2.36 5.11
CA PHE A 34 -9.30 3.55 4.54
C PHE A 34 -9.89 3.89 3.16
N GLN A 35 -10.06 2.91 2.27
CA GLN A 35 -10.64 3.11 0.93
C GLN A 35 -12.03 3.79 0.98
N LYS A 36 -12.88 3.43 1.94
CA LYS A 36 -14.21 4.05 2.10
C LYS A 36 -14.14 5.56 2.38
N ILE A 37 -13.11 6.02 3.08
CA ILE A 37 -12.93 7.43 3.46
C ILE A 37 -11.87 8.15 2.62
N GLN A 38 -11.19 7.42 1.72
CA GLN A 38 -9.96 7.85 1.07
C GLN A 38 -10.13 9.13 0.26
N ILE A 39 -11.24 9.29 -0.48
CA ILE A 39 -11.49 10.48 -1.32
C ILE A 39 -11.46 11.78 -0.49
N ARG A 40 -12.11 11.75 0.68
CA ARG A 40 -12.15 12.90 1.59
C ARG A 40 -10.81 13.11 2.27
N LEU A 41 -10.20 12.02 2.74
CA LEU A 41 -8.97 12.06 3.51
C LEU A 41 -7.77 12.50 2.66
N VAL A 42 -7.67 12.04 1.41
CA VAL A 42 -6.65 12.50 0.46
C VAL A 42 -6.77 14.01 0.24
N ARG A 43 -7.97 14.52 -0.04
CA ARG A 43 -8.19 15.96 -0.25
C ARG A 43 -7.77 16.81 0.96
N GLU A 44 -8.11 16.36 2.18
CA GLU A 44 -7.73 17.06 3.41
C GLU A 44 -6.21 17.06 3.63
N LEU A 45 -5.54 15.92 3.34
CA LEU A 45 -4.09 15.82 3.46
C LEU A 45 -3.35 16.59 2.38
N GLU A 46 -3.78 16.52 1.11
CA GLU A 46 -3.18 17.31 0.02
C GLU A 46 -3.28 18.81 0.32
N LYS A 47 -4.42 19.28 0.87
CA LYS A 47 -4.57 20.67 1.31
C LYS A 47 -3.58 21.02 2.44
N LYS A 48 -3.37 20.11 3.40
CA LYS A 48 -2.45 20.31 4.52
C LYS A 48 -0.98 20.29 4.11
N PHE A 49 -0.63 19.45 3.12
CA PHE A 49 0.74 19.27 2.65
C PHE A 49 1.05 20.09 1.39
N SER A 50 0.48 21.29 1.29
CA SER A 50 0.78 22.27 0.23
C SER A 50 0.61 21.73 -1.20
N GLY A 51 -0.39 20.89 -1.43
CA GLY A 51 -0.68 20.30 -2.74
C GLY A 51 0.23 19.13 -3.14
N LYS A 52 1.03 18.58 -2.22
CA LYS A 52 1.76 17.32 -2.47
C LYS A 52 0.77 16.16 -2.61
N HIS A 53 0.96 15.31 -3.60
CA HIS A 53 0.12 14.13 -3.80
C HIS A 53 0.30 13.14 -2.65
N VAL A 54 -0.82 12.65 -2.12
CA VAL A 54 -0.84 11.67 -1.02
C VAL A 54 -1.52 10.40 -1.48
N VAL A 55 -0.83 9.27 -1.35
CA VAL A 55 -1.33 7.95 -1.77
C VAL A 55 -1.28 6.95 -0.61
N PHE A 56 -2.31 6.14 -0.49
CA PHE A 56 -2.41 5.07 0.51
C PHE A 56 -2.04 3.72 -0.11
N ILE A 57 -1.14 2.99 0.54
CA ILE A 57 -0.71 1.66 0.10
C ILE A 57 -0.83 0.69 1.28
N GLY A 58 -1.31 -0.53 1.01
CA GLY A 58 -1.29 -1.60 2.00
C GLY A 58 0.13 -2.10 2.29
N ASP A 59 0.48 -2.17 3.57
CA ASP A 59 1.74 -2.73 4.05
C ASP A 59 1.73 -4.27 3.84
N ARG A 60 2.23 -4.69 2.68
CA ARG A 60 2.27 -6.09 2.24
C ARG A 60 3.66 -6.68 2.44
N LYS A 61 3.72 -7.90 3.00
CA LYS A 61 4.97 -8.65 3.19
C LYS A 61 5.21 -9.62 2.04
N ILE A 62 6.30 -9.42 1.30
CA ILE A 62 6.81 -10.38 0.31
C ILE A 62 7.60 -11.46 1.04
N LEU A 63 7.22 -12.73 0.86
CA LEU A 63 8.05 -13.86 1.30
C LEU A 63 9.03 -14.24 0.19
N PRO A 64 10.25 -14.67 0.48
CA PRO A 64 11.18 -15.14 -0.55
C PRO A 64 10.67 -16.43 -1.22
N LYS A 65 11.06 -16.66 -2.48
CA LYS A 65 10.76 -17.92 -3.19
C LYS A 65 11.54 -19.05 -2.50
N PRO A 66 10.88 -20.16 -2.11
CA PRO A 66 11.60 -21.31 -1.57
C PRO A 66 12.52 -21.87 -2.66
N SER A 67 13.81 -21.96 -2.34
CA SER A 67 14.84 -22.62 -3.16
C SER A 67 15.59 -23.65 -2.32
N HIS A 68 16.26 -24.60 -2.96
CA HIS A 68 17.04 -25.64 -2.27
C HIS A 68 18.18 -25.07 -1.40
N LYS A 69 18.60 -23.82 -1.64
CA LYS A 69 19.66 -23.13 -0.89
C LYS A 69 19.12 -22.21 0.21
N THR A 70 17.82 -22.26 0.51
CA THR A 70 17.21 -21.35 1.51
C THR A 70 17.66 -21.74 2.91
N ARG A 71 18.35 -20.82 3.60
CA ARG A 71 18.90 -21.05 4.96
C ARG A 71 17.82 -21.35 6.01
N VAL A 72 16.61 -20.86 5.79
CA VAL A 72 15.46 -21.07 6.67
C VAL A 72 14.45 -21.94 5.92
N ALA A 73 14.32 -23.20 6.37
CA ALA A 73 13.28 -24.09 5.88
C ALA A 73 11.91 -23.57 6.34
N ASN A 74 11.05 -23.20 5.40
CA ASN A 74 9.68 -22.83 5.72
C ASN A 74 8.90 -24.11 6.06
N LYS A 75 8.44 -24.24 7.31
CA LYS A 75 7.57 -25.34 7.75
C LYS A 75 6.23 -25.36 7.01
N GLN A 76 5.77 -24.20 6.54
CA GLN A 76 4.49 -24.02 5.85
C GLN A 76 4.70 -23.56 4.41
N LYS A 77 3.80 -24.00 3.51
CA LYS A 77 3.76 -23.55 2.11
C LYS A 77 3.59 -22.03 2.01
N ARG A 78 4.37 -21.40 1.13
CA ARG A 78 4.26 -19.96 0.83
C ARG A 78 2.86 -19.64 0.24
N PRO A 79 2.09 -18.72 0.84
CA PRO A 79 0.82 -18.26 0.26
C PRO A 79 1.04 -17.49 -1.05
N ARG A 80 0.13 -17.64 -2.02
CA ARG A 80 0.19 -16.91 -3.30
C ARG A 80 0.13 -15.38 -3.10
N SER A 81 -0.66 -14.92 -2.11
CA SER A 81 -0.80 -13.51 -1.75
C SER A 81 0.47 -12.84 -1.23
N ARG A 82 1.51 -13.62 -0.88
CA ARG A 82 2.82 -13.11 -0.43
C ARG A 82 3.92 -13.37 -1.45
N THR A 83 3.54 -13.51 -2.71
CA THR A 83 4.49 -13.63 -3.82
C THR A 83 4.89 -12.25 -4.35
N LEU A 84 6.08 -12.16 -4.96
CA LEU A 84 6.59 -10.88 -5.48
C LEU A 84 5.61 -10.29 -6.49
N THR A 85 5.23 -11.09 -7.49
CA THR A 85 4.31 -10.69 -8.56
C THR A 85 2.94 -10.26 -8.01
N SER A 86 2.31 -11.12 -7.21
CA SER A 86 0.99 -10.81 -6.62
C SER A 86 1.00 -9.57 -5.74
N VAL A 87 2.10 -9.30 -5.01
CA VAL A 87 2.21 -8.09 -4.19
C VAL A 87 2.38 -6.85 -5.05
N TYR A 88 3.18 -6.90 -6.12
CA TYR A 88 3.33 -5.76 -7.03
C TYR A 88 2.03 -5.44 -7.77
N ASP A 89 1.29 -6.46 -8.21
CA ASP A 89 -0.03 -6.28 -8.83
C ASP A 89 -1.00 -5.57 -7.87
N ALA A 90 -1.05 -6.01 -6.62
CA ALA A 90 -1.92 -5.41 -5.61
C ALA A 90 -1.46 -4.01 -5.17
N ILE A 91 -0.16 -3.68 -5.26
CA ILE A 91 0.33 -2.32 -5.02
C ILE A 91 -0.14 -1.39 -6.14
N LEU A 92 -0.14 -1.85 -7.41
CA LEU A 92 -0.64 -1.05 -8.52
C LEU A 92 -2.13 -0.70 -8.35
N GLU A 93 -2.94 -1.67 -7.92
CA GLU A 93 -4.37 -1.44 -7.63
C GLU A 93 -4.59 -0.38 -6.54
N ASP A 94 -3.80 -0.42 -5.46
CA ASP A 94 -3.89 0.59 -4.39
C ASP A 94 -3.51 1.99 -4.89
N LEU A 95 -2.49 2.09 -5.75
CA LEU A 95 -1.98 3.36 -6.27
C LEU A 95 -3.01 4.10 -7.12
N VAL A 96 -3.85 3.36 -7.86
CA VAL A 96 -4.82 3.97 -8.79
C VAL A 96 -6.20 4.17 -8.17
N PHE A 97 -6.45 3.74 -6.94
CA PHE A 97 -7.74 3.94 -6.28
C PHE A 97 -8.11 5.44 -6.27
N PRO A 98 -9.32 5.82 -6.71
CA PRO A 98 -10.54 5.02 -6.87
C PRO A 98 -10.75 4.37 -8.25
N ALA A 99 -9.83 4.57 -9.20
CA ALA A 99 -9.93 3.95 -10.52
C ALA A 99 -9.53 2.47 -10.46
N GLU A 100 -10.08 1.68 -11.39
CA GLU A 100 -9.78 0.25 -11.55
C GLU A 100 -8.97 0.02 -12.84
N ILE A 101 -8.05 -0.93 -12.80
CA ILE A 101 -7.23 -1.31 -13.96
C ILE A 101 -8.01 -2.33 -14.79
N VAL A 102 -8.52 -1.91 -15.96
CA VAL A 102 -9.28 -2.78 -16.88
C VAL A 102 -8.41 -3.62 -17.81
N GLY A 103 -7.12 -3.27 -17.96
CA GLY A 103 -6.16 -4.00 -18.78
C GLY A 103 -4.72 -3.68 -18.36
N LYS A 104 -3.81 -4.64 -18.54
CA LYS A 104 -2.38 -4.53 -18.28
C LYS A 104 -1.58 -4.96 -19.50
#